data_AF-A0A941V004-F1
#
_entry.id   AF-A0A941V004-F1
#
_cell.length_a   1.000
_cell.length_b   1.000
_cell.length_c   1.000
_cell.angle_alpha   90.00
_cell.angle_beta   90.00
_cell.angle_gamma   90.00
#
_symmetry.space_group_name_H-M   'P 1'
#
loop_
_entity.id
_entity.type
_entity.pdbx_description
1 polymer ?
#
loop_
_entity_poly.entity_id
_entity_poly.type
_entity_poly.pdbx_seq_one_letter_code
_entity_poly.pdbx_strand_id
1 'polypeptide(L)'
;MFAIEFFADKIPALDSLWDGIHTFIRIPAGALLAAMALGDHDPAVMVAAGILGGTLAAGTHAAKAGSRALINTSPEPVSNVMASLTEEALVFGGLFTAFQHPVLFLVLLALFVLLLLWLLPKLWRGVRTAFRRLSGRGAERI
;
A
#
# COMPACT_ATOMS: atom_id res chain seq x y z
N MET A 1 -4.32 -17.48 -0.44
CA MET A 1 -4.09 -16.08 -0.85
C MET A 1 -3.16 -16.07 -2.09
N PHE A 2 -1.94 -16.58 -1.98
CA PHE A 2 -0.94 -16.63 -3.07
C PHE A 2 -1.37 -17.25 -4.40
N ALA A 3 -2.12 -18.36 -4.41
CA ALA A 3 -2.54 -18.99 -5.66
C ALA A 3 -3.53 -18.13 -6.46
N ILE A 4 -4.38 -17.34 -5.78
CA ILE A 4 -5.36 -16.47 -6.43
C ILE A 4 -4.67 -15.20 -6.95
N GLU A 5 -3.69 -14.66 -6.22
CA GLU A 5 -2.86 -13.53 -6.66
C GLU A 5 -2.09 -13.85 -7.95
N PHE A 6 -1.52 -15.06 -8.09
CA PHE A 6 -0.80 -15.46 -9.31
C PHE A 6 -1.69 -15.49 -10.57
N PHE A 7 -2.97 -15.85 -10.43
CA PHE A 7 -3.93 -15.83 -11.55
C PHE A 7 -4.55 -14.44 -11.74
N ALA A 8 -4.74 -13.67 -10.66
CA ALA A 8 -5.22 -12.29 -10.73
C ALA A 8 -4.19 -11.34 -11.37
N ASP A 9 -2.89 -11.60 -11.19
CA ASP A 9 -1.79 -10.88 -11.88
C ASP A 9 -1.90 -10.98 -13.42
N LYS A 10 -2.64 -11.95 -13.96
CA LYS A 10 -2.92 -12.05 -15.41
C LYS A 10 -4.09 -11.19 -15.87
N ILE A 11 -4.91 -10.66 -14.95
CA ILE A 11 -6.05 -9.79 -15.24
C ILE A 11 -5.91 -8.53 -14.38
N PRO A 12 -5.23 -7.48 -14.88
CA PRO A 12 -4.92 -6.26 -14.11
C PRO A 12 -6.13 -5.59 -13.45
N ALA A 13 -7.32 -5.73 -14.06
CA ALA A 13 -8.57 -5.21 -13.52
C ALA A 13 -9.07 -6.00 -12.29
N LEU A 14 -8.83 -7.31 -12.24
CA LEU A 14 -9.18 -8.15 -11.10
C LEU A 14 -8.25 -7.89 -9.91
N ASP A 15 -6.95 -7.75 -10.16
CA ASP A 15 -5.94 -7.34 -9.16
C ASP A 15 -6.30 -5.99 -8.52
N SER A 16 -6.61 -4.99 -9.36
CA SER A 16 -7.01 -3.66 -8.90
C SER A 16 -8.31 -3.68 -8.08
N LEU A 17 -9.30 -4.49 -8.49
CA LEU A 17 -10.57 -4.65 -7.76
C LEU A 17 -10.35 -5.32 -6.40
N TRP A 18 -9.54 -6.38 -6.38
CA TRP A 18 -9.21 -7.13 -5.18
C TRP A 18 -8.45 -6.27 -4.16
N ASP A 19 -7.43 -5.52 -4.62
CA ASP A 19 -6.70 -4.55 -3.80
C ASP A 19 -7.64 -3.44 -3.29
N GLY A 20 -8.60 -3.00 -4.11
CA GLY A 20 -9.64 -2.05 -3.71
C GLY A 20 -10.46 -2.55 -2.52
N ILE A 21 -11.02 -3.75 -2.61
CA ILE A 21 -11.79 -4.38 -1.52
C ILE A 21 -10.94 -4.50 -0.26
N HIS A 22 -9.71 -4.99 -0.39
CA HIS A 22 -8.82 -5.15 0.77
C HIS A 22 -8.41 -3.82 1.39
N THR A 23 -8.32 -2.74 0.61
CA THR A 23 -8.05 -1.40 1.14
C THR A 23 -9.17 -0.93 2.07
N PHE A 24 -10.44 -1.17 1.71
CA PHE A 24 -11.59 -0.85 2.56
C PHE A 24 -11.62 -1.62 3.88
N ILE A 25 -11.08 -2.84 3.90
CA ILE A 25 -11.06 -3.68 5.10
C ILE A 25 -9.83 -3.37 5.96
N ARG A 26 -8.65 -3.24 5.33
CA ARG A 26 -7.37 -3.16 6.03
C ARG A 26 -7.10 -1.79 6.63
N ILE A 27 -7.58 -0.70 6.05
CA ILE A 27 -7.39 0.64 6.65
C ILE A 27 -8.12 0.74 8.00
N PRO A 28 -9.43 0.44 8.09
CA PRO A 28 -10.12 0.39 9.37
C PRO A 28 -9.51 -0.63 10.33
N ALA A 29 -9.13 -1.82 9.84
CA ALA A 29 -8.48 -2.82 10.67
C ALA A 29 -7.16 -2.32 11.25
N GLY A 30 -6.32 -1.63 10.48
CA GLY A 30 -5.06 -1.06 10.94
C GLY A 30 -5.26 0.05 11.99
N ALA A 31 -6.28 0.90 11.80
CA ALA A 31 -6.67 1.89 12.80
C ALA A 31 -7.13 1.24 14.11
N LEU A 32 -8.03 0.25 14.02
CA LEU A 32 -8.56 -0.46 15.18
C LEU A 32 -7.46 -1.24 15.91
N LEU A 33 -6.58 -1.94 15.17
CA LEU A 33 -5.46 -2.68 15.76
C LEU A 33 -4.53 -1.76 16.56
N ALA A 34 -4.19 -0.59 16.03
CA ALA A 34 -3.34 0.37 16.74
C ALA A 34 -4.03 0.97 17.98
N ALA A 35 -5.32 1.29 17.89
CA ALA A 35 -6.09 1.77 19.03
C ALA A 35 -6.22 0.69 20.12
N MET A 36 -6.52 -0.55 19.73
CA MET A 36 -6.68 -1.68 20.65
C MET A 36 -5.37 -2.11 21.29
N ALA A 37 -4.22 -1.90 20.63
CA ALA A 37 -2.91 -2.13 21.23
C ALA A 37 -2.65 -1.22 22.45
N LEU A 38 -3.37 -0.10 22.56
CA LEU A 38 -3.33 0.81 23.72
C LEU A 38 -4.65 0.80 24.50
N GLY A 39 -5.43 -0.28 24.46
CA GLY A 39 -6.78 -0.36 25.03
C GLY A 39 -6.91 -0.07 26.53
N ASP A 40 -5.82 -0.22 27.29
CA ASP A 40 -5.76 0.06 28.72
C ASP A 40 -5.31 1.50 29.05
N HIS A 41 -5.08 2.34 28.04
CA HIS A 41 -4.68 3.74 28.18
C HIS A 41 -5.86 4.70 28.06
N ASP A 42 -5.60 5.99 28.33
CA ASP A 42 -6.60 7.05 28.20
C ASP A 42 -7.24 7.07 26.79
N PRO A 43 -8.56 7.32 26.68
CA PRO A 43 -9.26 7.35 25.40
C PRO A 43 -8.62 8.27 24.35
N ALA A 44 -8.03 9.40 24.74
CA ALA A 44 -7.35 10.30 23.82
C ALA A 44 -6.11 9.66 23.19
N VAL A 45 -5.36 8.86 23.97
CA VAL A 45 -4.18 8.13 23.51
C VAL A 45 -4.58 7.01 22.55
N MET A 46 -5.66 6.28 22.86
CA MET A 46 -6.21 5.25 21.96
C MET A 46 -6.63 5.82 20.61
N VAL A 47 -7.33 6.96 20.62
CA VAL A 47 -7.75 7.66 19.39
C VAL A 47 -6.52 8.12 18.60
N ALA A 48 -5.52 8.71 19.26
CA ALA A 48 -4.28 9.11 18.60
C ALA A 48 -3.57 7.92 17.93
N ALA A 49 -3.45 6.79 18.63
CA ALA A 49 -2.88 5.57 18.08
C ALA A 49 -3.70 5.03 16.90
N GLY A 50 -5.03 5.06 16.99
CA GLY A 50 -5.90 4.65 15.89
C GLY A 50 -5.75 5.54 14.65
N ILE A 51 -5.63 6.86 14.83
CA ILE A 51 -5.36 7.79 13.73
C ILE A 51 -4.00 7.50 13.09
N LEU A 52 -2.95 7.29 13.90
CA LEU A 52 -1.62 6.97 13.39
C LEU A 52 -1.60 5.63 12.64
N GLY A 53 -2.16 4.57 13.22
CA GLY A 53 -2.24 3.25 12.58
C GLY A 53 -3.07 3.28 11.30
N GLY A 54 -4.22 3.95 11.31
CA GLY A 54 -5.06 4.15 10.13
C GLY A 54 -4.37 4.95 9.03
N THR A 55 -3.65 6.00 9.39
CA THR A 55 -2.87 6.82 8.43
C THR A 55 -1.76 6.02 7.80
N LEU A 56 -1.02 5.22 8.58
CA LEU A 56 0.03 4.33 8.07
C LEU A 56 -0.53 3.26 7.13
N ALA A 57 -1.65 2.63 7.52
CA ALA A 57 -2.33 1.65 6.68
C ALA A 57 -2.80 2.29 5.36
N ALA A 58 -3.45 3.45 5.42
CA ALA A 58 -3.92 4.18 4.25
C ALA A 58 -2.77 4.60 3.33
N GLY A 59 -1.68 5.13 3.89
CA GLY A 59 -0.49 5.53 3.12
C GLY A 59 0.17 4.35 2.40
N THR A 60 0.30 3.21 3.08
CA THR A 60 0.88 1.99 2.50
C THR A 60 0.01 1.45 1.36
N HIS A 61 -1.30 1.39 1.56
CA HIS A 61 -2.26 0.97 0.53
C HIS A 61 -2.27 1.90 -0.68
N ALA A 62 -2.26 3.22 -0.45
CA ALA A 62 -2.20 4.21 -1.52
C ALA A 62 -0.88 4.11 -2.31
N ALA A 63 0.24 3.85 -1.63
CA ALA A 63 1.53 3.65 -2.29
C ALA A 63 1.54 2.38 -3.15
N LYS A 64 1.00 1.26 -2.65
CA LYS A 64 0.83 0.01 -3.41
C LYS A 64 -0.03 0.25 -4.66
N ALA A 65 -1.25 0.75 -4.47
CA ALA A 65 -2.19 0.97 -5.56
C ALA A 65 -1.65 1.97 -6.60
N GLY A 66 -1.02 3.05 -6.16
CA GLY A 66 -0.40 4.04 -7.04
C GLY A 66 0.77 3.47 -7.85
N SER A 67 1.59 2.62 -7.22
CA SER A 67 2.71 1.95 -7.90
C SER A 67 2.20 0.94 -8.93
N ARG A 68 1.22 0.09 -8.57
CA ARG A 68 0.56 -0.85 -9.48
C ARG A 68 -0.10 -0.14 -10.66
N ALA A 69 -0.80 0.97 -10.43
CA ALA A 69 -1.42 1.77 -11.49
C ALA A 69 -0.39 2.31 -12.50
N LEU A 70 0.83 2.64 -12.05
CA LEU A 70 1.91 3.09 -12.92
C LEU A 70 2.61 1.92 -13.63
N ILE A 71 2.93 0.84 -12.91
CA ILE A 71 3.55 -0.38 -13.48
C ILE A 71 2.66 -0.98 -14.57
N ASN A 72 1.35 -1.06 -14.32
CA ASN A 72 0.39 -1.61 -15.29
C ASN A 72 0.19 -0.75 -16.55
N THR A 73 0.77 0.47 -16.63
CA THR A 73 0.78 1.24 -17.89
C THR A 73 1.71 0.63 -18.95
N SER A 74 2.69 -0.18 -18.55
CA SER A 74 3.56 -0.95 -19.43
C SER A 74 3.63 -2.37 -18.87
N PRO A 75 2.83 -3.32 -19.40
CA PRO A 75 2.73 -4.67 -18.85
C PRO A 75 3.98 -5.47 -19.24
N GLU A 76 5.10 -5.20 -18.57
CA GLU A 76 6.29 -6.04 -18.61
C GLU A 76 6.33 -6.95 -17.37
N PRO A 77 6.52 -8.27 -17.56
CA PRO A 77 6.34 -9.25 -16.49
C PRO A 77 7.35 -9.09 -15.34
N VAL A 78 8.53 -8.54 -15.61
CA VAL A 78 9.60 -8.38 -14.62
C VAL A 78 9.19 -7.41 -13.51
N SER A 79 8.63 -6.26 -13.86
CA SER A 79 8.29 -5.20 -12.91
C SER A 79 7.17 -5.62 -11.95
N ASN A 80 6.17 -6.38 -12.43
CA ASN A 80 5.10 -6.92 -11.58
C ASN A 80 5.60 -8.00 -10.63
N VAL A 81 6.42 -8.94 -11.12
CA VAL A 81 7.00 -9.99 -10.29
C VAL A 81 7.91 -9.39 -9.20
N MET A 82 8.75 -8.42 -9.58
CA MET A 82 9.62 -7.74 -8.63
C MET A 82 8.83 -6.97 -7.56
N ALA A 83 7.74 -6.29 -7.94
CA ALA A 83 6.88 -5.60 -6.99
C ALA A 83 6.23 -6.57 -6.00
N SER A 84 5.66 -7.67 -6.50
CA SER A 84 5.02 -8.70 -5.66
C SER A 84 6.01 -9.36 -4.69
N LEU A 85 7.18 -9.80 -5.18
CA LEU A 85 8.21 -10.40 -4.33
C LEU A 85 8.74 -9.43 -3.26
N THR A 86 8.85 -8.15 -3.61
CA THR A 86 9.26 -7.12 -2.64
C THR A 86 8.21 -6.93 -1.55
N GLU A 87 6.93 -6.92 -1.91
CA GLU A 87 5.82 -6.84 -0.95
C GLU A 87 5.86 -8.04 0.03
N GLU A 88 6.04 -9.26 -0.48
CA GLU A 88 6.14 -10.46 0.34
C GLU A 88 7.36 -10.41 1.28
N ALA A 89 8.53 -10.05 0.75
CA ALA A 89 9.76 -9.95 1.52
C ALA A 89 9.65 -8.89 2.63
N LEU A 90 9.01 -7.74 2.36
CA LEU A 90 8.79 -6.70 3.34
C LEU A 90 7.85 -7.14 4.47
N VAL A 91 6.80 -7.91 4.17
CA VAL A 91 5.89 -8.43 5.19
C VAL A 91 6.61 -9.42 6.11
N PHE A 92 7.31 -10.42 5.54
CA PHE A 92 8.03 -11.42 6.33
C PHE A 92 9.19 -10.80 7.11
N GLY A 93 10.03 -10.00 6.43
CA GLY A 93 11.17 -9.34 7.06
C GLY A 93 10.76 -8.31 8.11
N GLY A 94 9.71 -7.54 7.84
CA GLY A 94 9.15 -6.57 8.78
C GLY A 94 8.61 -7.25 10.04
N LEU A 95 7.83 -8.33 9.90
CA LEU A 95 7.29 -9.05 11.05
C LEU A 95 8.40 -9.74 11.86
N PHE A 96 9.36 -10.38 11.18
CA PHE A 96 10.50 -11.01 11.85
C PHE A 96 11.32 -9.99 12.65
N THR A 97 11.64 -8.85 12.03
CA THR A 97 12.39 -7.78 12.72
C THR A 97 11.59 -7.14 13.84
N ALA A 98 10.26 -7.01 13.71
CA ALA A 98 9.41 -6.50 14.78
C ALA A 98 9.52 -7.34 16.07
N PHE A 99 9.60 -8.67 15.94
CA PHE A 99 9.70 -9.57 17.08
C PHE A 99 11.13 -9.75 17.60
N GLN A 100 12.12 -9.90 16.71
CA GLN A 100 13.50 -10.22 17.11
C GLN A 100 14.35 -8.98 17.43
N HIS A 101 14.09 -7.88 16.73
CA HIS A 101 14.88 -6.64 16.83
C HIS A 101 13.96 -5.40 16.83
N PRO A 102 13.19 -5.15 17.91
CA PRO A 102 12.16 -4.10 17.92
C PRO A 102 12.69 -2.69 17.61
N VAL A 103 13.88 -2.35 18.11
CA VAL A 103 14.50 -1.04 17.85
C VAL A 103 14.84 -0.89 16.36
N LEU A 104 15.39 -1.94 15.74
CA LEU A 104 15.68 -1.94 14.31
C LEU A 104 14.38 -1.80 13.50
N PHE A 105 13.33 -2.51 13.87
CA PHE A 105 12.02 -2.38 13.25
C PHE A 105 11.48 -0.94 13.33
N LEU A 106 11.57 -0.28 14.49
CA LEU A 106 11.13 1.11 14.64
C LEU A 106 11.94 2.08 13.76
N VAL A 107 13.25 1.88 13.64
CA VAL A 107 14.10 2.69 12.73
C VAL A 107 13.68 2.46 11.28
N LEU A 108 13.51 1.21 10.86
CA LEU A 108 13.07 0.88 9.50
C LEU A 108 11.67 1.42 9.21
N LEU A 109 10.76 1.34 10.17
CA LEU A 109 9.41 1.92 10.08
C LEU A 109 9.48 3.44 9.92
N ALA A 110 10.30 4.14 10.70
CA ALA A 110 10.47 5.58 10.55
C ALA A 110 11.01 5.96 9.15
N LEU A 111 12.01 5.22 8.64
CA LEU A 111 12.51 5.41 7.29
C LEU A 111 11.45 5.14 6.23
N PHE A 112 10.63 4.11 6.41
CA PHE A 112 9.50 3.80 5.53
C PHE A 112 8.45 4.91 5.53
N VAL A 113 8.15 5.50 6.68
CA VAL A 113 7.23 6.65 6.78
C VAL A 113 7.79 7.87 6.02
N LEU A 114 9.08 8.17 6.19
CA LEU A 114 9.73 9.26 5.44
C LEU A 114 9.67 8.99 3.92
N LEU A 115 9.88 7.74 3.51
CA LEU A 115 9.72 7.32 2.12
C LEU A 115 8.29 7.54 1.63
N LEU A 116 7.26 7.15 2.40
CA LEU A 116 5.86 7.36 2.04
C LEU A 116 5.52 8.86 1.88
N LEU A 117 5.94 9.70 2.82
CA LEU A 117 5.71 11.15 2.76
C LEU A 117 6.30 11.78 1.49
N TRP A 118 7.45 11.28 1.05
CA TRP A 118 8.10 11.74 -0.19
C TRP A 118 7.50 11.11 -1.46
N LEU A 119 7.10 9.84 -1.41
CA LEU A 119 6.69 9.06 -2.58
C LEU A 119 5.23 9.31 -2.96
N LEU A 120 4.33 9.44 -1.98
CA LEU A 120 2.89 9.58 -2.22
C LEU A 120 2.54 10.76 -3.15
N PRO A 121 3.09 11.99 -2.97
CA PRO A 121 2.84 13.09 -3.89
C PRO A 121 3.29 12.80 -5.33
N LYS A 122 4.38 12.03 -5.50
CA LYS A 122 4.91 11.66 -6.81
C LYS A 122 4.03 10.62 -7.49
N LEU A 123 3.62 9.59 -6.77
CA LEU A 123 2.68 8.58 -7.27
C LEU A 123 1.38 9.23 -7.70
N TRP A 124 0.81 10.10 -6.86
CA TRP A 124 -0.41 10.83 -7.18
C TRP A 124 -0.29 11.64 -8.48
N ARG A 125 0.81 12.39 -8.65
CA ARG A 125 1.07 13.16 -9.88
C ARG A 125 1.26 12.26 -11.10
N GLY A 126 1.97 11.15 -10.95
CA GLY A 126 2.20 10.16 -12.00
C GLY A 126 0.88 9.56 -12.49
N VAL A 127 0.07 9.04 -11.55
CA VAL A 127 -1.23 8.44 -11.82
C VAL A 127 -2.16 9.44 -12.50
N ARG A 128 -2.26 10.68 -11.98
CA ARG A 128 -3.07 11.75 -12.60
C ARG A 128 -2.62 12.05 -14.04
N THR A 129 -1.33 12.06 -14.30
CA THR A 129 -0.78 12.27 -15.66
C THR A 129 -1.13 11.11 -16.59
N ALA A 130 -1.00 9.87 -16.13
CA ALA A 130 -1.35 8.67 -16.90
C ALA A 130 -2.84 8.67 -17.29
N PHE A 131 -3.74 8.95 -16.33
CA PHE A 131 -5.17 9.05 -16.59
C PHE A 131 -5.52 10.16 -17.60
N ARG A 132 -4.88 11.34 -17.50
CA ARG A 132 -5.09 12.44 -18.46
C ARG A 132 -4.67 12.05 -19.88
N ARG A 133 -3.57 11.30 -20.04
CA ARG A 133 -3.11 10.81 -21.36
C ARG A 133 -4.07 9.79 -21.97
N LEU A 134 -4.64 8.91 -21.15
CA LEU A 134 -5.64 7.93 -21.59
C LEU A 134 -6.95 8.61 -21.99
N SER A 135 -7.40 9.60 -21.22
CA SER A 135 -8.61 10.38 -21.53
C SER A 135 -8.46 11.27 -22.77
N GLY A 136 -7.27 11.85 -23.00
CA GLY A 136 -6.99 12.65 -24.21
C GLY A 136 -6.94 11.83 -25.51
N ARG A 137 -6.42 10.60 -25.46
CA ARG A 137 -6.41 9.68 -26.61
C ARG A 137 -7.79 9.19 -27.05
N GLY A 138 -8.80 9.28 -26.18
CA GLY A 138 -10.20 8.97 -26.52
C GLY A 138 -10.87 10.06 -27.35
N ALA A 139 -10.40 11.30 -27.25
CA ALA A 139 -10.97 12.45 -27.97
C ALA A 139 -10.46 12.58 -29.42
N GLU A 140 -9.31 11.98 -29.76
CA GLU A 140 -8.78 11.95 -31.14
C GLU A 140 -9.31 10.76 -31.99
N ARG A 141 -10.12 9.86 -31.39
CA ARG A 141 -10.67 8.67 -32.07
C ARG A 141 -12.19 8.71 -32.31
N ILE A 142 -12.83 9.86 -32.12
CA ILE A 142 -14.23 10.14 -32.46
C ILE A 142 -14.24 11.28 -33.47
#